data_AF-A0AA36DXT9-F1
#
_entry.id   AF-A0AA36DXT9-F1
#
_cell.length_a   1.000
_cell.length_b   1.000
_cell.length_c   1.000
_cell.angle_alpha   90.00
_cell.angle_beta   90.00
_cell.angle_gamma   90.00
#
_symmetry.space_group_name_H-M   'P 1'
#
loop_
_entity.id
_entity.type
_entity.pdbx_description
1 polymer ?
#
loop_
_entity_poly.entity_id
_entity_poly.type
_entity_poly.pdbx_seq_one_letter_code
_entity_poly.pdbx_strand_id
1 'polypeptide(L)'
;MAQTTEGASEIVEDVRFNFMIDEEVRKHTVLKITNSILLDSVGRPMPGGLYDPLLGPIVKQAPYKSCRQQSFQCPGHYGHIDFVSPVYNPLLFDMLFNLIRKTCFFCRNFRAGKEEVNVCTSKLMKIAKGDVSGAKDYVINNSDAKDIDLEEIEE
;
A
#
# COMPACT_ATOMS: atom_id res chain seq x y z
N MET A 1 12.91 -22.41 -38.93
CA MET A 1 12.89 -21.19 -38.11
C MET A 1 13.57 -21.54 -36.79
N ALA A 2 14.73 -20.95 -36.52
CA ALA A 2 15.45 -21.22 -35.27
C ALA A 2 14.59 -20.71 -34.10
N GLN A 3 14.27 -21.60 -33.16
CA GLN A 3 13.67 -21.20 -31.89
C GLN A 3 14.77 -20.53 -31.09
N THR A 4 14.77 -19.21 -31.04
CA THR A 4 15.56 -18.44 -30.08
C THR A 4 14.94 -18.66 -28.72
N THR A 5 15.63 -19.41 -27.86
CA THR A 5 15.29 -19.48 -26.44
C THR A 5 15.65 -18.14 -25.80
N GLU A 6 14.65 -17.32 -25.53
CA GLU A 6 14.81 -16.12 -24.72
C GLU A 6 14.82 -16.53 -23.24
N GLY A 7 15.96 -16.33 -22.57
CA GLY A 7 16.09 -16.53 -21.12
C GLY A 7 15.91 -15.21 -20.39
N ALA A 8 15.25 -15.23 -19.23
CA ALA A 8 15.18 -14.06 -18.37
C ALA A 8 16.58 -13.74 -17.81
N SER A 9 17.00 -12.48 -17.90
CA SER A 9 18.28 -11.98 -17.37
C SER A 9 18.21 -11.54 -15.91
N GLU A 10 17.00 -11.34 -15.40
CA GLU A 10 16.74 -10.82 -14.06
C GLU A 10 16.04 -11.88 -13.19
N ILE A 11 16.37 -11.87 -11.91
CA ILE A 11 15.74 -12.71 -10.88
C ILE A 11 15.15 -11.81 -9.80
N VAL A 12 14.03 -12.23 -9.22
CA VAL A 12 13.44 -11.52 -8.07
C VAL A 12 14.22 -11.95 -6.81
N GLU A 13 14.89 -10.99 -6.17
CA GLU A 13 15.69 -11.24 -4.96
C GLU A 13 14.83 -11.22 -3.69
N ASP A 14 14.01 -10.18 -3.53
CA ASP A 14 13.10 -10.01 -2.39
C ASP A 14 11.76 -9.36 -2.80
N VAL A 15 10.77 -9.50 -1.91
CA VAL A 15 9.44 -8.89 -2.04
C VAL A 15 9.14 -8.11 -0.76
N ARG A 16 8.87 -6.82 -0.90
CA ARG A 16 8.51 -5.93 0.21
C ARG A 16 7.02 -5.61 0.16
N PHE A 17 6.41 -5.52 1.34
CA PHE A 17 5.00 -5.18 1.49
C PHE A 17 4.86 -3.74 1.97
N ASN A 18 3.98 -2.98 1.32
CA ASN A 18 3.63 -1.63 1.73
C ASN A 18 2.18 -1.32 1.35
N PHE A 19 1.62 -0.25 1.90
CA PHE A 19 0.33 0.29 1.50
C PHE A 19 0.52 1.32 0.39
N MET A 20 -0.35 1.30 -0.62
CA MET A 20 -0.37 2.35 -1.63
C MET A 20 -1.02 3.61 -1.06
N ILE A 21 -0.38 4.76 -1.25
CA ILE A 21 -0.98 6.05 -0.94
C ILE A 21 -1.85 6.54 -2.12
N ASP A 22 -2.76 7.48 -1.85
CA ASP A 22 -3.69 8.01 -2.86
C ASP A 22 -2.98 8.51 -4.14
N GLU A 23 -1.82 9.16 -3.99
CA GLU A 23 -1.03 9.66 -5.13
C GLU A 23 -0.48 8.52 -5.99
N GLU A 24 0.02 7.46 -5.35
CA GLU A 24 0.52 6.27 -6.04
C GLU A 24 -0.61 5.56 -6.78
N VAL A 25 -1.77 5.38 -6.15
CA VAL A 25 -2.94 4.78 -6.80
C VAL A 25 -3.32 5.59 -8.04
N ARG A 26 -3.43 6.92 -7.93
CA ARG A 26 -3.77 7.78 -9.07
C ARG A 26 -2.73 7.69 -10.19
N LYS A 27 -1.44 7.63 -9.87
CA LYS A 27 -0.34 7.49 -10.84
C LYS A 27 -0.36 6.14 -11.58
N HIS A 28 -0.76 5.06 -10.92
CA HIS A 28 -0.78 3.71 -11.51
C HIS A 28 -2.09 3.38 -12.24
N THR A 29 -3.13 4.17 -12.05
CA THR A 29 -4.44 3.93 -12.67
C THR A 29 -4.65 4.74 -13.95
N VAL A 30 -5.41 4.18 -14.88
CA VAL A 30 -5.69 4.81 -16.18
C VAL A 30 -7.08 5.44 -16.25
N LEU A 31 -7.94 5.17 -15.27
CA LEU A 31 -9.32 5.63 -15.23
C LEU A 31 -9.84 5.81 -13.81
N LYS A 32 -10.56 6.90 -13.59
CA LYS A 32 -11.44 7.09 -12.43
C LYS A 32 -12.84 6.57 -12.77
N ILE A 33 -13.30 5.59 -12.01
CA ILE A 33 -14.64 5.02 -12.17
C ILE A 33 -15.64 5.98 -11.51
N THR A 34 -16.63 6.40 -12.29
CA THR A 34 -17.65 7.39 -11.89
C THR A 34 -19.07 6.92 -12.18
N ASN A 35 -19.23 5.90 -13.02
CA ASN A 35 -20.52 5.39 -13.44
C ASN A 35 -20.76 3.99 -12.85
N SER A 36 -21.88 3.83 -12.12
CA SER A 36 -22.28 2.53 -11.57
C SER A 36 -22.94 1.61 -12.59
N ILE A 37 -23.41 2.15 -13.72
CA ILE A 37 -24.04 1.37 -14.78
C ILE A 37 -22.93 0.68 -15.59
N LEU A 38 -23.04 -0.64 -15.76
CA LEU A 38 -22.03 -1.45 -16.44
C LEU A 38 -22.16 -1.38 -17.97
N LEU A 39 -23.37 -1.60 -18.46
CA LEU A 39 -23.70 -1.71 -19.88
C LEU A 39 -24.89 -0.81 -20.22
N ASP A 40 -24.93 -0.30 -21.44
CA ASP A 40 -26.10 0.37 -22.01
C ASP A 40 -27.20 -0.64 -22.39
N SER A 41 -28.34 -0.12 -22.85
CA SER A 41 -29.50 -0.91 -23.28
C SER A 41 -29.22 -1.85 -24.46
N VAL A 42 -28.11 -1.67 -25.16
CA VAL A 42 -27.69 -2.47 -26.32
C VAL A 42 -26.50 -3.39 -25.94
N GLY A 43 -26.11 -3.43 -24.66
CA GLY A 43 -25.06 -4.30 -24.14
C GLY A 43 -23.64 -3.77 -24.35
N ARG A 44 -23.45 -2.48 -24.65
CA ARG A 44 -22.10 -1.88 -24.77
C ARG A 44 -21.63 -1.33 -23.43
N PRO A 45 -20.33 -1.41 -23.11
CA PRO A 45 -19.81 -0.84 -21.88
C PRO A 45 -20.04 0.66 -21.76
N MET A 46 -20.51 1.08 -20.59
CA MET A 46 -20.69 2.50 -20.29
C MET A 46 -19.33 3.17 -20.02
N PRO A 47 -19.08 4.36 -20.61
CA PRO A 47 -17.90 5.16 -20.29
C PRO A 47 -17.84 5.51 -18.79
N GLY A 48 -16.64 5.42 -18.21
CA GLY A 48 -16.41 5.66 -16.78
C GLY A 48 -17.02 4.58 -15.86
N GLY A 49 -17.52 3.49 -16.42
CA GLY A 49 -18.01 2.33 -15.68
C GLY A 49 -16.95 1.27 -15.46
N LEU A 50 -17.29 0.20 -14.74
CA LEU A 50 -16.35 -0.88 -14.42
C LEU A 50 -15.89 -1.68 -15.66
N TYR A 51 -16.67 -1.63 -16.74
CA TYR A 51 -16.37 -2.30 -18.01
C TYR A 51 -15.76 -1.37 -19.06
N ASP A 52 -15.32 -0.19 -18.65
CA ASP A 52 -14.70 0.76 -19.58
C ASP A 52 -13.49 0.13 -20.30
N PRO A 53 -13.44 0.18 -21.64
CA PRO A 53 -12.35 -0.39 -22.42
C PRO A 53 -10.95 0.15 -22.09
N LEU A 54 -10.83 1.27 -21.36
CA LEU A 54 -9.53 1.77 -20.87
C LEU A 54 -8.88 0.82 -19.84
N LEU A 55 -9.69 0.04 -19.12
CA LEU A 55 -9.24 -0.92 -18.10
C LEU A 55 -8.82 -2.27 -18.69
N GLY A 56 -9.27 -2.58 -19.90
CA GLY A 56 -8.97 -3.84 -20.57
C GLY A 56 -10.07 -4.22 -21.55
N PRO A 57 -9.75 -4.99 -22.60
CA PRO A 57 -10.73 -5.42 -23.57
C PRO A 57 -11.53 -6.61 -23.02
N ILE A 58 -12.85 -6.44 -22.91
CA ILE A 58 -13.78 -7.55 -22.61
C ILE A 58 -14.01 -8.42 -23.86
N VAL A 59 -13.93 -7.82 -25.05
CA VAL A 59 -14.21 -8.47 -26.33
C VAL A 59 -12.96 -8.54 -27.20
N LYS A 60 -12.68 -9.71 -27.76
CA LYS A 60 -11.44 -10.05 -28.49
C LYS A 60 -11.09 -9.13 -29.67
N GLN A 61 -12.07 -8.43 -30.25
CA GLN A 61 -11.92 -7.67 -31.50
C GLN A 61 -11.99 -6.15 -31.31
N ALA A 62 -12.09 -5.64 -30.07
CA ALA A 62 -12.14 -4.21 -29.82
C ALA A 62 -10.72 -3.58 -29.85
N PRO A 63 -10.44 -2.58 -30.71
CA PRO A 63 -9.17 -1.87 -30.70
C PRO A 63 -9.03 -0.98 -29.46
N TYR A 64 -7.80 -0.89 -28.95
CA TYR A 64 -7.53 -0.45 -27.59
C TYR A 64 -7.16 1.04 -27.46
N LYS A 65 -7.54 1.66 -26.33
CA LYS A 65 -7.34 3.11 -26.09
C LYS A 65 -6.13 3.45 -25.22
N SER A 66 -5.70 2.60 -24.27
CA SER A 66 -4.59 2.92 -23.33
C SER A 66 -3.23 2.31 -23.70
N CYS A 67 -3.08 0.99 -23.88
CA CYS A 67 -1.80 0.31 -24.21
C CYS A 67 -1.57 -0.01 -25.70
N ARG A 68 -2.56 0.23 -26.58
CA ARG A 68 -2.51 -0.06 -28.03
C ARG A 68 -2.15 -1.50 -28.43
N GLN A 69 -2.18 -2.47 -27.51
CA GLN A 69 -1.94 -3.89 -27.79
C GLN A 69 -3.24 -4.61 -28.19
N GLN A 70 -3.10 -5.76 -28.84
CA GLN A 70 -4.25 -6.63 -29.16
C GLN A 70 -4.82 -7.25 -27.88
N SER A 71 -6.09 -7.65 -27.93
CA SER A 71 -6.84 -8.15 -26.75
C SER A 71 -6.15 -9.28 -25.99
N PHE A 72 -5.47 -10.18 -26.68
CA PHE A 72 -4.76 -11.31 -26.08
C PHE A 72 -3.41 -10.92 -25.44
N GLN A 73 -2.86 -9.77 -25.82
CA GLN A 73 -1.56 -9.28 -25.34
C GLN A 73 -1.70 -8.22 -24.24
N CYS A 74 -2.90 -7.67 -24.03
CA CYS A 74 -3.16 -6.69 -23.00
C CYS A 74 -3.18 -7.35 -21.61
N PRO A 75 -2.35 -6.90 -20.65
CA PRO A 75 -2.33 -7.45 -19.29
C PRO A 75 -3.53 -6.98 -18.43
N GLY A 76 -4.30 -6.00 -18.92
CA GLY A 76 -5.27 -5.26 -18.12
C GLY A 76 -4.64 -4.07 -17.40
N HIS A 77 -5.49 -3.11 -17.01
CA HIS A 77 -5.08 -1.87 -16.38
C HIS A 77 -5.97 -1.55 -15.19
N TYR A 78 -5.39 -0.86 -14.21
CA TYR A 78 -6.09 -0.49 -12.99
C TYR A 78 -6.92 0.77 -13.17
N GLY A 79 -8.08 0.79 -12.53
CA GLY A 79 -8.87 1.98 -12.27
C GLY A 79 -8.98 2.23 -10.76
N HIS A 80 -9.42 3.42 -10.38
CA HIS A 80 -9.73 3.75 -8.99
C HIS A 80 -11.13 4.34 -8.85
N ILE A 81 -11.67 4.25 -7.64
CA ILE A 81 -12.88 4.94 -7.21
C ILE A 81 -12.46 5.90 -6.11
N ASP A 82 -12.73 7.19 -6.29
CA ASP A 82 -12.58 8.16 -5.22
C ASP A 82 -13.77 8.05 -4.27
N PHE A 83 -13.49 7.84 -2.99
CA PHE A 83 -14.52 7.97 -1.96
C PHE A 83 -14.78 9.44 -1.64
N VAL A 84 -16.04 9.75 -1.31
CA VAL A 84 -16.47 11.10 -0.92
C VAL A 84 -15.89 11.56 0.42
N SER A 85 -15.43 10.61 1.23
CA SER A 85 -14.85 10.81 2.56
C SER A 85 -13.84 9.70 2.82
N PRO A 86 -12.81 9.92 3.66
CA PRO A 86 -11.93 8.85 4.13
C PRO A 86 -12.75 7.71 4.76
N VAL A 87 -12.41 6.48 4.39
CA VAL A 87 -13.02 5.24 4.91
C VAL A 87 -11.91 4.40 5.52
N TYR A 88 -12.16 3.83 6.70
CA TYR A 88 -11.20 2.95 7.35
C TYR A 88 -11.08 1.63 6.60
N ASN A 89 -9.84 1.14 6.44
CA ASN A 89 -9.60 -0.21 5.94
C ASN A 89 -10.02 -1.24 7.02
N PRO A 90 -11.03 -2.10 6.77
CA PRO A 90 -11.50 -3.06 7.76
C PRO A 90 -10.42 -4.02 8.26
N LEU A 91 -9.43 -4.36 7.42
CA LEU A 91 -8.33 -5.27 7.77
C LEU A 91 -7.36 -4.65 8.79
N LEU A 92 -7.31 -3.33 8.89
CA LEU A 92 -6.44 -2.59 9.81
C LEU A 92 -7.21 -1.98 10.98
N PHE A 93 -8.53 -2.12 11.00
CA PHE A 93 -9.38 -1.40 11.93
C PHE A 93 -9.08 -1.76 13.38
N ASP A 94 -8.83 -3.03 13.69
CA ASP A 94 -8.49 -3.47 15.04
C ASP A 94 -7.16 -2.86 15.53
N MET A 95 -6.17 -2.76 14.65
CA MET A 95 -4.89 -2.13 14.95
C MET A 95 -5.06 -0.63 15.22
N LEU A 96 -5.80 0.06 14.35
CA LEU A 96 -6.14 1.47 14.51
C LEU A 96 -6.90 1.73 15.81
N PHE A 97 -7.91 0.92 16.11
CA PHE A 97 -8.72 1.02 17.32
C PHE A 97 -7.87 0.85 18.58
N ASN A 98 -6.97 -0.14 18.59
CA ASN A 98 -6.03 -0.35 19.68
C ASN A 98 -5.07 0.83 19.87
N LEU A 99 -4.57 1.41 18.78
CA LEU A 99 -3.70 2.59 18.82
C LEU A 99 -4.44 3.79 19.43
N ILE A 100 -5.64 4.09 18.92
CA ILE A 100 -6.47 5.19 19.41
C ILE A 100 -6.77 5.06 20.90
N ARG A 101 -7.14 3.86 21.37
CA ARG A 101 -7.43 3.62 22.80
C ARG A 101 -6.24 3.88 23.71
N LYS A 102 -5.01 3.69 23.19
CA LYS A 102 -3.77 3.92 23.92
C LYS A 102 -3.27 5.36 23.80
N THR A 103 -3.90 6.20 22.99
CA THR A 103 -3.52 7.61 22.82
C THR A 103 -4.41 8.54 23.65
N CYS A 104 -3.83 9.64 24.12
CA CYS A 104 -4.55 10.74 24.75
C CYS A 104 -4.84 11.83 23.71
N PHE A 105 -6.10 12.17 23.50
CA PHE A 105 -6.49 13.18 22.50
C PHE A 105 -6.17 14.62 22.89
N PHE A 106 -5.85 14.88 24.17
CA PHE A 106 -5.47 16.21 24.64
C PHE A 106 -3.98 16.50 24.42
N CYS A 107 -3.10 15.59 24.87
CA CYS A 107 -1.65 15.78 24.74
C CYS A 107 -1.04 15.11 23.51
N ARG A 108 -1.82 14.30 22.78
CA ARG A 108 -1.40 13.55 21.57
C ARG A 108 -0.29 12.52 21.80
N ASN A 109 -0.04 12.16 23.06
CA ASN A 109 0.91 11.10 23.45
C ASN A 109 0.18 9.81 23.80
N PHE A 110 0.93 8.70 23.87
CA PHE A 110 0.43 7.49 24.51
C PHE A 110 0.07 7.75 25.98
N ARG A 111 -0.91 6.99 26.47
CA ARG A 111 -1.35 7.01 27.87
C ARG A 111 -0.35 6.36 28.82
N ALA A 112 0.61 5.60 28.28
CA ALA A 112 1.76 5.09 29.01
C ALA A 112 2.73 6.22 29.37
N GLY A 113 3.57 6.01 30.39
CA GLY A 113 4.60 6.99 30.77
C GLY A 113 5.63 7.18 29.65
N LYS A 114 6.17 8.40 29.48
CA LYS A 114 7.20 8.69 28.45
C LYS A 114 8.40 7.73 28.57
N GLU A 115 8.81 7.42 29.80
CA GLU A 115 9.88 6.46 30.07
C GLU A 115 9.54 5.04 29.56
N GLU A 116 8.34 4.56 29.84
CA GLU A 116 7.87 3.23 29.39
C GLU A 116 7.84 3.15 27.86
N VAL A 117 7.34 4.21 27.20
CA VAL A 117 7.34 4.31 25.73
C VAL A 117 8.76 4.27 25.19
N ASN A 118 9.68 5.05 25.78
CA ASN A 118 11.08 5.08 25.36
C ASN A 118 11.75 3.71 25.51
N VAL A 119 11.49 2.98 26.60
CA VAL A 119 12.00 1.60 26.77
C VAL A 119 11.53 0.70 25.64
N CYS A 120 10.24 0.73 25.37
CA CYS A 120 9.64 -0.09 24.34
C CYS A 120 10.24 0.23 22.96
N THR A 121 10.35 1.51 22.62
CA THR A 121 10.95 1.97 21.36
C THR A 121 12.40 1.50 21.23
N SER A 122 13.25 1.72 22.25
CA SER A 122 14.65 1.27 22.23
C SER A 122 14.79 -0.24 22.07
N LYS A 123 13.94 -1.03 22.74
CA LYS A 123 13.91 -2.49 22.57
C LYS A 123 13.52 -2.90 21.16
N LEU A 124 12.50 -2.26 20.57
CA LEU A 124 12.07 -2.54 19.21
C LEU A 124 13.15 -2.18 18.18
N MET A 125 13.84 -1.05 18.34
CA MET A 125 14.96 -0.67 17.46
C MET A 125 16.11 -1.67 17.51
N LYS A 126 16.45 -2.17 18.69
CA LYS A 126 17.47 -3.21 18.83
C LYS A 126 17.07 -4.51 18.13
N ILE A 127 15.82 -4.94 18.28
CA ILE A 127 15.29 -6.11 17.58
C ILE A 127 15.35 -5.91 16.05
N ALA A 128 14.98 -4.72 15.55
CA ALA A 128 15.05 -4.40 14.13
C ALA A 128 16.48 -4.48 13.57
N LYS A 129 17.49 -4.07 14.35
CA LYS A 129 18.92 -4.20 14.01
C LYS A 129 19.47 -5.63 14.22
N GLY A 130 18.65 -6.58 14.66
CA GLY A 130 19.03 -7.99 14.92
C GLY A 130 19.60 -8.28 16.32
N ASP A 131 19.67 -7.29 17.22
CA ASP A 131 20.18 -7.41 18.59
C ASP A 131 19.07 -7.82 19.58
N VAL A 132 18.65 -9.09 19.53
CA VAL A 132 17.59 -9.62 20.42
C VAL A 132 18.06 -9.71 21.88
N SER A 133 19.32 -10.09 22.11
CA SER A 133 19.88 -10.20 23.46
C SER A 133 19.98 -8.85 24.14
N GLY A 134 20.51 -7.83 23.46
CA GLY A 134 20.58 -6.48 23.99
C GLY A 134 19.20 -5.85 24.19
N ALA A 135 18.18 -6.23 23.41
CA ALA A 135 16.81 -5.79 23.65
C ALA A 135 16.22 -6.39 24.94
N LYS A 136 16.52 -7.66 25.23
CA LYS A 136 16.04 -8.34 26.44
C LYS A 136 16.58 -7.68 27.71
N ASP A 137 17.88 -7.38 27.71
CA ASP A 137 18.59 -6.85 28.88
C ASP A 137 18.51 -5.32 29.00
N TYR A 138 17.81 -4.65 28.06
CA TYR A 138 17.69 -3.19 28.07
C TYR A 138 16.87 -2.69 29.27
N VAL A 139 17.52 -1.85 30.08
CA VAL A 139 16.97 -1.11 31.21
C VAL A 139 17.37 0.36 31.04
N ILE A 140 16.48 1.30 31.35
CA ILE A 140 16.79 2.74 31.28
C ILE A 140 17.93 3.06 32.26
N ASN A 141 19.01 3.64 31.74
CA ASN A 141 19.95 4.42 32.54
C ASN A 141 19.64 5.91 32.33
N ASN A 142 19.74 6.72 33.39
CA ASN A 142 19.43 8.16 33.41
C ASN A 142 20.16 9.02 32.34
N SER A 143 21.09 8.45 31.57
CA SER A 143 21.83 9.09 30.47
C SER A 143 21.13 9.07 29.11
N ASP A 144 20.12 8.20 28.91
CA ASP A 144 19.62 7.87 27.56
C ASP A 144 18.31 8.57 27.19
N ALA A 145 17.87 9.53 28.01
CA ALA A 145 16.68 10.36 27.77
C ALA A 145 16.90 11.43 26.69
N LYS A 146 17.62 11.12 25.62
CA LYS A 146 17.63 11.93 24.39
C LYS A 146 16.57 11.38 23.46
N ASP A 147 15.74 12.27 22.93
CA ASP A 147 14.66 11.92 22.01
C ASP A 147 15.24 11.06 20.87
N ILE A 148 14.65 9.89 20.64
CA ILE A 148 15.08 8.94 19.61
C ILE A 148 14.73 9.58 18.26
N ASP A 149 15.75 9.88 17.47
CA ASP A 149 15.58 10.43 16.13
C ASP A 149 15.05 9.34 15.20
N LEU A 150 13.85 9.54 14.65
CA LEU A 150 13.14 8.56 13.83
C LEU A 150 13.67 8.47 12.39
N GLU A 151 14.66 9.30 12.03
CA GLU A 151 15.28 9.34 10.70
C GLU A 151 16.27 8.18 10.44
N GLU A 152 16.68 7.41 11.46
CA GLU A 152 17.63 6.29 11.31
C GLU A 152 17.02 4.95 10.83
N ILE A 153 15.72 4.88 10.51
CA ILE A 153 15.02 3.61 10.22
C ILE A 153 14.79 3.39 8.71
N GLU A 154 15.15 4.34 7.86
CA GLU A 154 14.91 4.27 6.40
C GLU A 154 16.11 3.77 5.56
N GLU A 155 17.23 3.38 6.17
CA GLU A 155 18.33 2.67 5.48
C GLU A 155 18.30 1.16 5.73
#